data_AF-A0A518EP59-F1
#
_entry.id   AF-A0A518EP59-F1
#
_cell.length_a   1.000
_cell.length_b   1.000
_cell.length_c   1.000
_cell.angle_alpha   90.00
_cell.angle_beta   90.00
_cell.angle_gamma   90.00
#
_symmetry.space_group_name_H-M   'P 1'
#
loop_
_entity.id
_entity.type
_entity.pdbx_description
1 polymer ?
#
loop_
_entity_poly.entity_id
_entity_poly.type
_entity_poly.pdbx_seq_one_letter_code
_entity_poly.pdbx_strand_id
1 'polypeptide(L)'
;MVNAGGFSLHAATLIRKGQRAQLEKLCRYVTRPAISLERFEVRPDGMVSWLLRKPWKDGTKGFVMTPYQFLARLAAIVPHPREHQLTYQGVLAPASPLRDQVVPRPVVRKEPKDVDVADEDVSMGLGEPPKSQRYICWADLLKRVFGEDVLRCPRCRGRRHMISVITDRETARKVLEGVRAAARRSSGSLGGGDPSSPGPSRSPPAESEVRMPMPLRQGRLDFGK
;
A
#
# COMPACT_ATOMS: atom_id res chain seq x y z
N MET A 1 -2.43 34.93 -12.73
CA MET A 1 -1.57 33.73 -12.76
C MET A 1 -0.14 34.22 -12.99
N VAL A 2 0.85 33.76 -12.23
CA VAL A 2 2.24 34.24 -12.30
C VAL A 2 3.13 33.08 -12.73
N ASN A 3 4.04 33.32 -13.68
CA ASN A 3 5.04 32.33 -14.09
C ASN A 3 6.34 32.55 -13.34
N ALA A 4 6.81 31.53 -12.62
CA ALA A 4 8.08 31.58 -11.88
C ALA A 4 8.81 30.23 -12.00
N GLY A 5 10.02 30.26 -12.57
CA GLY A 5 10.90 29.08 -12.65
C GLY A 5 10.29 27.83 -13.29
N GLY A 6 9.45 28.01 -14.32
CA GLY A 6 8.78 26.91 -15.03
C GLY A 6 7.41 26.51 -14.46
N PHE A 7 6.88 27.24 -13.46
CA PHE A 7 5.57 26.97 -12.86
C PHE A 7 4.59 28.12 -13.11
N SER A 8 3.37 27.76 -13.52
CA SER A 8 2.21 28.66 -13.51
C SER A 8 1.56 28.61 -12.13
N LEU A 9 1.83 29.62 -11.29
CA LEU A 9 1.29 29.72 -9.93
C LEU A 9 0.06 30.63 -9.88
N HIS A 10 -0.98 30.15 -9.20
CA HIS A 10 -2.11 31.00 -8.81
C HIS A 10 -1.72 31.83 -7.57
N ALA A 11 -1.07 32.97 -7.79
CA ALA A 11 -0.49 33.81 -6.74
C ALA A 11 -1.49 34.67 -5.94
N ALA A 12 -2.80 34.40 -6.01
CA ALA A 12 -3.80 35.19 -5.27
C ALA A 12 -3.73 34.99 -3.75
N THR A 13 -3.01 33.96 -3.27
CA THR A 13 -2.87 33.67 -1.84
C THR A 13 -1.40 33.67 -1.47
N LEU A 14 -0.98 34.71 -0.76
CA LEU A 14 0.37 34.87 -0.22
C LEU A 14 0.29 34.81 1.31
N ILE A 15 0.99 33.84 1.91
CA ILE A 15 1.11 33.73 3.37
C ILE A 15 2.47 34.29 3.78
N ARG A 16 2.48 35.40 4.50
CA ARG A 16 3.73 36.03 4.97
C ARG A 16 4.27 35.34 6.21
N LYS A 17 5.58 35.51 6.47
CA LYS A 17 6.21 35.11 7.72
C LYS A 17 5.43 35.67 8.92
N GLY A 18 5.16 34.85 9.91
CA GLY A 18 4.41 35.22 11.12
C GLY A 18 2.89 35.00 11.05
N GLN A 19 2.31 34.77 9.86
CA GLN A 19 0.86 34.54 9.71
C GLN A 19 0.46 33.09 10.02
N ARG A 20 0.65 32.66 11.27
CA ARG A 20 0.45 31.26 11.71
C ARG A 20 -0.97 30.75 11.43
N ALA A 21 -1.99 31.58 11.62
CA ALA A 21 -3.38 31.19 11.36
C ALA A 21 -3.66 30.86 9.88
N GLN A 22 -3.05 31.60 8.95
CA GLN A 22 -3.18 31.32 7.52
C GLN A 22 -2.39 30.07 7.12
N LEU A 23 -1.19 29.88 7.70
CA LEU A 23 -0.40 28.68 7.51
C LEU A 23 -1.16 27.45 8.00
N GLU A 24 -1.78 27.53 9.19
CA GLU A 24 -2.61 26.46 9.73
C GLU A 24 -3.78 26.13 8.79
N LYS A 25 -4.46 27.14 8.22
CA LYS A 25 -5.53 26.93 7.23
C LYS A 25 -5.02 26.18 6.00
N LEU A 26 -3.82 26.49 5.51
CA LEU A 26 -3.18 25.77 4.40
C LEU A 26 -2.84 24.34 4.80
N CYS A 27 -2.26 24.12 5.98
CA CYS A 27 -1.96 22.78 6.48
C CYS A 27 -3.22 21.93 6.58
N ARG A 28 -4.30 22.46 7.17
CA ARG A 28 -5.61 21.80 7.24
C ARG A 28 -6.18 21.46 5.85
N TYR A 29 -5.91 22.29 4.85
CA TYR A 29 -6.31 22.03 3.47
C TYR A 29 -5.51 20.89 2.84
N VAL A 30 -4.18 20.90 2.99
CA VAL A 30 -3.28 19.86 2.45
C VAL A 30 -3.52 18.50 3.12
N THR A 31 -3.78 18.48 4.42
CA THR A 31 -4.04 17.24 5.18
C THR A 31 -5.51 16.82 5.16
N ARG A 32 -6.36 17.47 4.35
CA ARG A 32 -7.78 17.16 4.32
C ARG A 32 -8.00 15.76 3.77
N PRO A 33 -8.70 14.86 4.48
CA PRO A 33 -8.98 13.54 3.95
C PRO A 33 -9.90 13.63 2.74
N ALA A 34 -9.73 12.71 1.79
CA ALA A 34 -10.56 12.64 0.58
C ALA A 34 -12.04 12.43 0.91
N ILE A 35 -12.34 11.75 2.02
CA ILE A 35 -13.69 11.42 2.48
C ILE A 35 -13.85 11.86 3.94
N SER A 36 -15.06 12.31 4.28
CA SER A 36 -15.45 12.68 5.64
C SER A 36 -16.16 11.49 6.28
N LEU A 37 -15.59 10.97 7.37
CA LEU A 37 -16.14 9.81 8.09
C LEU A 37 -17.50 10.11 8.73
N GLU A 38 -17.74 11.35 9.16
CA GLU A 38 -19.05 11.81 9.68
C GLU A 38 -20.19 11.68 8.67
N ARG A 39 -19.86 11.61 7.37
CA ARG A 39 -20.83 11.52 6.27
C ARG A 39 -20.78 10.16 5.59
N PHE A 40 -20.13 9.18 6.20
CA PHE A 40 -19.90 7.85 5.64
C PHE A 40 -20.38 6.81 6.63
N GLU A 41 -21.21 5.88 6.17
CA GLU A 41 -21.77 4.84 7.02
C GLU A 41 -21.88 3.52 6.25
N VAL A 42 -21.65 2.41 6.96
CA VAL A 42 -22.00 1.07 6.48
C VAL A 42 -23.37 0.75 7.05
N ARG A 43 -24.36 0.64 6.18
CA ARG A 43 -25.75 0.39 6.54
C ARG A 43 -25.94 -1.05 7.03
N PRO A 44 -27.04 -1.34 7.75
CA PRO A 44 -27.36 -2.70 8.22
C PRO A 44 -27.54 -3.73 7.08
N ASP A 45 -27.91 -3.26 5.89
CA ASP A 45 -28.04 -4.06 4.66
C ASP A 45 -26.67 -4.41 4.02
N GLY A 46 -25.56 -3.99 4.62
CA GLY A 46 -24.21 -4.20 4.11
C GLY A 46 -23.83 -3.26 2.96
N MET A 47 -24.69 -2.31 2.59
CA MET A 47 -24.37 -1.27 1.62
C MET A 47 -23.62 -0.11 2.27
N VAL A 48 -22.90 0.64 1.45
CA VAL A 48 -22.18 1.84 1.87
C VAL A 48 -22.98 3.07 1.48
N SER A 49 -23.33 3.91 2.46
CA SER A 49 -23.91 5.24 2.24
C SER A 49 -22.88 6.33 2.42
N TRP A 50 -22.87 7.29 1.49
CA TRP A 50 -22.02 8.47 1.55
C TRP A 50 -22.80 9.75 1.25
N LEU A 51 -22.88 10.65 2.23
CA LEU A 51 -23.63 11.90 2.15
C LEU A 51 -22.78 13.06 1.62
N LEU A 52 -23.37 13.83 0.70
CA LEU A 52 -22.77 15.03 0.15
C LEU A 52 -22.85 16.18 1.17
N ARG A 53 -21.82 17.04 1.17
CA ARG A 53 -21.82 18.24 2.04
C ARG A 53 -22.95 19.20 1.65
N LYS A 54 -23.26 19.27 0.35
CA LYS A 54 -24.35 20.06 -0.21
C LYS A 54 -25.09 19.18 -1.21
N PRO A 55 -26.44 19.21 -1.23
CA PRO A 55 -27.20 18.50 -2.26
C PRO A 55 -26.85 19.07 -3.64
N TRP A 56 -26.94 18.22 -4.66
CA TRP A 56 -26.89 18.68 -6.05
C TRP A 56 -28.16 19.44 -6.42
N LYS A 57 -28.10 20.13 -7.57
CA LYS A 57 -29.24 20.87 -8.12
C LYS A 57 -30.47 19.96 -8.30
N ASP A 58 -30.23 18.69 -8.63
CA ASP A 58 -31.27 17.69 -8.86
C ASP A 58 -31.79 17.05 -7.56
N GLY A 59 -31.37 17.55 -6.39
CA GLY A 59 -31.83 17.08 -5.08
C GLY A 59 -31.07 15.87 -4.53
N THR A 60 -30.12 15.29 -5.28
CA THR A 60 -29.28 14.18 -4.81
C THR A 60 -28.50 14.58 -3.56
N LYS A 61 -28.75 13.89 -2.44
CA LYS A 61 -28.12 14.15 -1.12
C LYS A 61 -26.94 13.25 -0.80
N GLY A 62 -26.79 12.13 -1.50
CA GLY A 62 -25.76 11.15 -1.24
C GLY A 62 -25.83 9.97 -2.21
N PHE A 63 -24.90 9.05 -2.04
CA PHE A 63 -24.81 7.84 -2.84
C PHE A 63 -24.94 6.61 -1.94
N VAL A 64 -25.66 5.60 -2.41
CA VAL A 64 -25.67 4.26 -1.83
C VAL A 64 -25.05 3.33 -2.86
N MET A 65 -24.09 2.51 -2.44
CA MET A 65 -23.37 1.62 -3.34
C MET A 65 -22.93 0.36 -2.62
N THR A 66 -22.60 -0.70 -3.36
CA THR A 66 -22.02 -1.90 -2.76
C THR A 66 -20.60 -1.61 -2.23
N PRO A 67 -20.11 -2.37 -1.24
CA PRO A 67 -18.74 -2.22 -0.75
C PRO A 67 -17.68 -2.30 -1.87
N TYR A 68 -17.88 -3.19 -2.84
CA TYR A 68 -16.98 -3.33 -3.99
C TYR A 68 -17.02 -2.13 -4.94
N GLN A 69 -18.20 -1.55 -5.20
CA GLN A 69 -18.31 -0.33 -5.99
C GLN A 69 -17.61 0.84 -5.31
N PHE A 70 -17.74 0.95 -3.98
CA PHE A 70 -17.04 1.96 -3.20
C PHE A 70 -15.52 1.79 -3.29
N LEU A 71 -15.01 0.58 -3.06
CA LEU A 71 -13.57 0.26 -3.17
C LEU A 71 -13.03 0.52 -4.57
N ALA A 72 -13.78 0.16 -5.62
CA ALA A 72 -13.39 0.44 -7.00
C ALA A 72 -13.26 1.95 -7.29
N ARG A 73 -14.22 2.75 -6.80
CA ARG A 73 -14.17 4.22 -6.93
C ARG A 73 -13.02 4.83 -6.14
N LEU A 74 -12.73 4.30 -4.95
CA LEU A 74 -11.56 4.71 -4.16
C LEU A 74 -10.25 4.39 -4.88
N ALA A 75 -10.12 3.16 -5.41
CA ALA A 75 -8.94 2.73 -6.15
C ALA A 75 -8.70 3.58 -7.40
N ALA A 76 -9.77 4.06 -8.06
CA ALA A 76 -9.66 4.94 -9.22
C ALA A 76 -9.04 6.33 -8.92
N ILE A 77 -9.06 6.78 -7.67
CA ILE A 77 -8.42 8.04 -7.24
C ILE A 77 -6.93 7.82 -6.96
N VAL A 78 -6.50 6.57 -6.73
CA VAL A 78 -5.11 6.25 -6.44
C VAL A 78 -4.31 6.42 -7.74
N PRO A 79 -3.28 7.29 -7.75
CA PRO A 79 -2.49 7.52 -8.95
C PRO A 79 -1.73 6.25 -9.36
N HIS A 80 -1.49 6.08 -10.65
CA HIS A 80 -0.74 4.94 -11.14
C HIS A 80 0.69 4.95 -10.58
N PRO A 81 1.31 3.77 -10.39
CA PRO A 81 2.68 3.69 -9.91
C PRO A 81 3.64 4.49 -10.80
N ARG A 82 4.61 5.16 -10.16
CA ARG A 82 5.68 5.94 -10.81
C ARG A 82 5.22 7.23 -11.50
N GLU A 83 3.99 7.68 -11.26
CA GLU A 83 3.55 9.00 -11.71
C GLU A 83 3.98 10.12 -10.77
N HIS A 84 4.43 11.23 -11.34
CA HIS A 84 4.88 12.38 -10.58
C HIS A 84 3.68 13.22 -10.12
N GLN A 85 3.22 13.00 -8.89
CA GLN A 85 2.07 13.70 -8.31
C GLN A 85 2.40 15.08 -7.75
N LEU A 86 3.67 15.28 -7.36
CA LEU A 86 4.13 16.48 -6.68
C LEU A 86 5.41 16.96 -7.33
N THR A 87 5.36 18.16 -7.91
CA THR A 87 6.56 18.84 -8.40
C THR A 87 7.00 19.88 -7.37
N TYR A 88 8.11 19.61 -6.71
CA TYR A 88 8.70 20.53 -5.74
C TYR A 88 9.49 21.64 -6.44
N GLN A 89 9.49 22.83 -5.84
CA GLN A 89 10.26 23.97 -6.32
C GLN A 89 11.14 24.58 -5.22
N GLY A 90 12.19 25.30 -5.62
CA GLY A 90 13.09 25.98 -4.70
C GLY A 90 13.98 25.01 -3.94
N VAL A 91 14.13 25.20 -2.62
CA VAL A 91 15.01 24.39 -1.78
C VAL A 91 14.59 22.92 -1.68
N LEU A 92 13.29 22.64 -1.87
CA LEU A 92 12.72 21.29 -1.82
C LEU A 92 12.79 20.56 -3.17
N ALA A 93 13.17 21.24 -4.26
CA ALA A 93 13.31 20.61 -5.56
C ALA A 93 14.44 19.57 -5.55
N PRO A 94 14.29 18.41 -6.22
CA PRO A 94 15.33 17.38 -6.28
C PRO A 94 16.67 17.88 -6.83
N ALA A 95 16.65 18.84 -7.75
CA ALA A 95 17.83 19.44 -8.37
C ALA A 95 18.21 20.81 -7.76
N SER A 96 17.77 21.10 -6.53
CA SER A 96 18.08 22.37 -5.88
C SER A 96 19.57 22.48 -5.55
N PRO A 97 20.26 23.60 -5.87
CA PRO A 97 21.66 23.78 -5.50
C PRO A 97 21.87 23.82 -3.97
N LEU A 98 20.83 24.12 -3.20
CA LEU A 98 20.86 24.18 -1.73
C LEU A 98 20.52 22.84 -1.06
N ARG A 99 20.31 21.77 -1.84
CA ARG A 99 19.86 20.47 -1.32
C ARG A 99 20.86 19.85 -0.34
N ASP A 100 22.15 20.05 -0.56
CA ASP A 100 23.22 19.56 0.32
C ASP A 100 23.17 20.16 1.74
N GLN A 101 22.55 21.34 1.91
CA GLN A 101 22.41 21.99 3.21
C GLN A 101 21.13 21.56 3.96
N VAL A 102 20.12 21.06 3.23
CA VAL A 102 18.78 20.76 3.79
C VAL A 102 18.53 19.27 3.97
N VAL A 103 19.03 18.42 3.08
CA VAL A 103 18.86 16.97 3.18
C VAL A 103 19.99 16.43 4.05
N PRO A 104 19.72 15.89 5.25
CA PRO A 104 20.75 15.25 6.06
C PRO A 104 21.39 14.13 5.23
N ARG A 105 22.70 14.22 5.00
CA ARG A 105 23.41 13.12 4.34
C ARG A 105 23.31 11.90 5.27
N PRO A 106 22.81 10.75 4.78
CA PRO A 106 22.85 9.54 5.58
C PRO A 106 24.31 9.29 5.92
N VAL A 107 24.62 9.37 7.22
CA VAL A 107 25.91 8.98 7.74
C VAL A 107 25.99 7.49 7.46
N VAL A 108 26.78 7.10 6.46
CA VAL A 108 27.14 5.71 6.25
C VAL A 108 27.95 5.32 7.47
N ARG A 109 27.27 4.78 8.49
CA ARG A 109 27.93 4.07 9.57
C ARG A 109 28.58 2.87 8.90
N LYS A 110 29.89 2.95 8.66
CA LYS A 110 30.71 1.75 8.51
C LYS A 110 30.56 1.03 9.85
N GLU A 111 29.72 0.02 9.89
CA GLU A 111 29.82 -0.96 10.96
C GLU A 111 31.24 -1.53 10.88
N PRO A 112 32.00 -1.55 12.00
CA PRO A 112 33.28 -2.24 12.02
C PRO A 112 33.00 -3.69 11.66
N LYS A 113 33.68 -4.18 10.63
CA LYS A 113 33.80 -5.62 10.38
C LYS A 113 34.47 -6.21 11.61
N ASP A 114 33.73 -6.92 12.44
CA ASP A 114 34.34 -7.85 13.37
C ASP A 114 35.11 -8.89 12.55
N VAL A 115 36.39 -8.98 12.84
CA VAL A 115 37.34 -9.89 12.24
C VAL A 115 37.25 -11.19 13.03
N ASP A 116 36.65 -12.22 12.44
CA ASP A 116 36.94 -13.60 12.83
C ASP A 116 37.85 -14.21 11.76
N VAL A 117 39.08 -14.47 12.18
CA VAL A 117 40.11 -15.35 11.58
C VAL A 117 39.63 -16.80 11.81
N ALA A 118 39.71 -17.83 10.97
CA ALA A 118 40.33 -18.18 9.68
C ALA A 118 39.34 -19.17 8.97
N ASP A 119 39.33 -19.33 7.65
CA ASP A 119 40.22 -20.25 6.93
C ASP A 119 40.40 -19.81 5.47
N GLU A 120 41.61 -20.05 4.94
CA GLU A 120 42.02 -19.64 3.61
C GLU A 120 41.45 -20.56 2.52
N ASP A 121 40.85 -19.96 1.48
CA ASP A 121 41.17 -20.35 0.11
C ASP A 121 40.90 -19.17 -0.84
N VAL A 122 41.96 -18.73 -1.52
CA VAL A 122 41.99 -17.57 -2.41
C VAL A 122 41.77 -18.03 -3.85
N SER A 123 40.75 -17.49 -4.54
CA SER A 123 40.94 -16.85 -5.86
C SER A 123 39.70 -16.13 -6.40
N MET A 124 39.77 -14.81 -6.31
CA MET A 124 39.47 -13.81 -7.34
C MET A 124 38.12 -13.85 -8.08
N GLY A 125 37.18 -13.06 -7.59
CA GLY A 125 36.23 -12.32 -8.42
C GLY A 125 36.01 -10.94 -7.79
N LEU A 126 36.43 -9.88 -8.48
CA LEU A 126 36.19 -8.48 -8.11
C LEU A 126 34.68 -8.20 -8.05
N GLY A 127 34.06 -8.43 -6.89
CA GLY A 127 32.69 -8.05 -6.62
C GLY A 127 32.65 -6.70 -5.90
N GLU A 128 32.17 -5.66 -6.58
CA GLU A 128 31.82 -4.39 -5.98
C GLU A 128 31.05 -4.57 -4.65
N PRO A 129 31.21 -3.67 -3.65
CA PRO A 129 30.36 -3.70 -2.47
C PRO A 129 28.89 -3.64 -2.90
N PRO A 130 27.97 -4.45 -2.34
CA PRO A 130 26.58 -4.49 -2.79
C PRO A 130 25.95 -3.10 -2.61
N LYS A 131 25.84 -2.39 -3.73
CA LYS A 131 25.04 -1.17 -3.84
C LYS A 131 23.58 -1.59 -3.61
N SER A 132 22.92 -0.93 -2.65
CA SER A 132 21.46 -0.95 -2.39
C SER A 132 20.90 -1.89 -1.29
N GLN A 133 21.08 -1.51 -0.03
CA GLN A 133 20.11 -1.83 1.04
C GLN A 133 18.79 -1.05 0.86
N ARG A 134 18.14 -1.14 -0.31
CA ARG A 134 16.79 -0.59 -0.55
C ARG A 134 15.71 -1.65 -0.57
N TYR A 135 16.07 -2.93 -0.68
CA TYR A 135 15.10 -4.01 -0.66
C TYR A 135 14.81 -4.42 0.78
N ILE A 136 13.63 -4.05 1.28
CA ILE A 136 13.06 -4.65 2.49
C ILE A 136 12.31 -5.90 2.03
N CYS A 137 12.53 -7.05 2.66
CA CYS A 137 11.81 -8.26 2.28
C CYS A 137 10.30 -8.08 2.58
N TRP A 138 9.44 -8.68 1.75
CA TRP A 138 7.99 -8.54 1.88
C TRP A 138 7.46 -8.92 3.28
N ALA A 139 8.07 -9.93 3.91
CA ALA A 139 7.67 -10.39 5.24
C ALA A 139 7.97 -9.34 6.32
N ASP A 140 9.11 -8.64 6.21
CA ASP A 140 9.47 -7.55 7.12
C ASP A 140 8.55 -6.34 6.93
N LEU A 141 8.11 -6.06 5.70
CA LEU A 141 7.11 -5.03 5.44
C LEU A 141 5.78 -5.34 6.11
N LEU A 142 5.28 -6.58 5.97
CA LEU A 142 4.02 -6.99 6.61
C LEU A 142 4.10 -6.92 8.14
N LYS A 143 5.24 -7.32 8.71
CA LYS A 143 5.49 -7.19 10.15
C LYS A 143 5.52 -5.74 10.63
N ARG A 144 6.12 -4.83 9.86
CA ARG A 144 6.19 -3.40 10.22
C ARG A 144 4.85 -2.69 10.09
N VAL A 145 4.07 -2.99 9.05
CA VAL A 145 2.82 -2.28 8.73
C VAL A 145 1.63 -2.87 9.49
N PHE A 146 1.55 -4.19 9.58
CA PHE A 146 0.39 -4.91 10.14
C PHE A 146 0.70 -5.62 11.46
N GLY A 147 1.96 -5.67 11.90
CA GLY A 147 2.35 -6.44 13.10
C GLY A 147 2.43 -7.95 12.89
N GLU A 148 2.22 -8.42 11.65
CA GLU A 148 2.08 -9.84 11.33
C GLU A 148 3.39 -10.48 10.84
N ASP A 149 3.89 -11.48 11.57
CA ASP A 149 5.06 -12.27 11.18
C ASP A 149 4.64 -13.55 10.45
N VAL A 150 4.41 -13.43 9.14
CA VAL A 150 3.92 -14.50 8.26
C VAL A 150 4.92 -15.66 8.10
N LEU A 151 6.19 -15.46 8.46
CA LEU A 151 7.19 -16.52 8.43
C LEU A 151 7.28 -17.28 9.76
N ARG A 152 6.67 -16.79 10.84
CA ARG A 152 6.58 -17.55 12.09
C ARG A 152 5.53 -18.65 11.98
N CYS A 153 5.89 -19.89 12.23
CA CYS A 153 4.92 -21.00 12.27
C CYS A 153 4.01 -20.88 13.50
N PRO A 154 2.67 -20.92 13.36
CA PRO A 154 1.77 -20.83 14.51
C PRO A 154 1.79 -22.07 15.41
N ARG A 155 2.21 -23.24 14.89
CA ARG A 155 2.23 -24.50 15.64
C ARG A 155 3.54 -24.72 16.41
N CYS A 156 4.67 -24.71 15.71
CA CYS A 156 5.98 -25.02 16.30
C CYS A 156 6.85 -23.79 16.57
N ARG A 157 6.38 -22.57 16.24
CA ARG A 157 7.13 -21.31 16.37
C ARG A 157 8.42 -21.22 15.54
N GLY A 158 8.76 -22.24 14.76
CA GLY A 158 9.90 -22.24 13.82
C GLY A 158 9.72 -21.26 12.65
N ARG A 159 10.81 -20.98 11.93
CA ARG A 159 10.81 -20.08 10.77
C ARG A 159 10.48 -20.84 9.48
N ARG A 160 9.44 -20.37 8.79
CA ARG A 160 9.05 -20.76 7.45
C ARG A 160 9.85 -19.93 6.45
N HIS A 161 10.15 -20.51 5.29
CA HIS A 161 10.79 -19.81 4.17
C HIS A 161 9.91 -19.97 2.93
N MET A 162 9.91 -18.96 2.06
CA MET A 162 9.17 -19.00 0.81
C MET A 162 9.88 -19.94 -0.16
N ILE A 163 9.14 -20.93 -0.69
CA ILE A 163 9.69 -21.91 -1.64
C ILE A 163 9.35 -21.50 -3.08
N SER A 164 8.11 -21.09 -3.34
CA SER A 164 7.68 -20.62 -4.66
C SER A 164 6.45 -19.72 -4.55
N VAL A 165 6.21 -18.93 -5.60
CA VAL A 165 4.99 -18.12 -5.78
C VAL A 165 4.22 -18.69 -6.98
N ILE A 166 2.99 -19.15 -6.74
CA ILE A 166 2.13 -19.71 -7.77
C ILE A 166 1.12 -18.63 -8.17
N THR A 167 1.22 -18.12 -9.40
CA THR A 167 0.31 -17.09 -9.92
C THR A 167 -0.80 -17.66 -10.80
N ASP A 168 -0.65 -18.88 -11.30
CA ASP A 168 -1.65 -19.57 -12.13
C ASP A 168 -2.76 -20.17 -11.27
N ARG A 169 -4.03 -19.89 -11.62
CA ARG A 169 -5.20 -20.28 -10.83
C ARG A 169 -5.37 -21.80 -10.78
N GLU A 170 -5.26 -22.48 -11.91
CA GLU A 170 -5.48 -23.92 -11.98
C GLU A 170 -4.42 -24.68 -11.20
N THR A 171 -3.17 -24.26 -11.33
CA THR A 171 -2.04 -24.80 -10.58
C THR A 171 -2.21 -24.57 -9.09
N ALA A 172 -2.59 -23.34 -8.67
CA ALA A 172 -2.85 -23.04 -7.27
C ALA A 172 -3.97 -23.94 -6.71
N ARG A 173 -5.04 -24.17 -7.48
CA ARG A 173 -6.15 -25.04 -7.08
C ARG A 173 -5.70 -26.48 -6.86
N LYS A 174 -4.97 -27.06 -7.82
CA LYS A 174 -4.44 -28.44 -7.73
C LYS A 174 -3.52 -28.62 -6.53
N VAL A 175 -2.62 -27.66 -6.30
CA VAL A 175 -1.71 -27.69 -5.15
C VAL A 175 -2.48 -27.60 -3.83
N LEU A 176 -3.44 -26.68 -3.70
CA LEU A 176 -4.25 -26.53 -2.49
C LEU A 176 -5.10 -27.78 -2.21
N GLU A 177 -5.65 -28.42 -3.24
CA GLU A 177 -6.38 -29.67 -3.11
C GLU A 177 -5.47 -30.80 -2.61
N GLY A 178 -4.27 -30.94 -3.19
CA GLY A 178 -3.25 -31.89 -2.75
C GLY A 178 -2.83 -31.67 -1.29
N VAL A 179 -2.60 -30.41 -0.89
CA VAL A 179 -2.23 -30.04 0.49
C VAL A 179 -3.38 -30.38 1.47
N ARG A 180 -4.64 -30.10 1.11
CA ARG A 180 -5.81 -30.44 1.93
C ARG A 180 -5.98 -31.96 2.06
N ALA A 181 -5.79 -32.71 0.98
CA ALA A 181 -5.86 -34.17 1.01
C ALA A 181 -4.74 -34.77 1.89
N ALA A 182 -3.52 -34.23 1.80
CA ALA A 182 -2.40 -34.63 2.67
C ALA A 182 -2.66 -34.30 4.14
N ALA A 183 -3.24 -33.13 4.44
CA ALA A 183 -3.61 -32.74 5.80
C ALA A 183 -4.68 -33.66 6.41
N ARG A 184 -5.66 -34.11 5.62
CA ARG A 184 -6.68 -35.07 6.07
C ARG A 184 -6.09 -36.46 6.35
N ARG A 185 -5.12 -36.90 5.54
CA ARG A 185 -4.41 -38.17 5.77
C ARG A 185 -3.57 -38.13 7.05
N SER A 186 -2.89 -37.01 7.32
CA SER A 186 -2.08 -36.86 8.53
C SER A 186 -2.93 -36.69 9.80
N SER A 187 -4.12 -36.10 9.72
CA SER A 187 -5.06 -36.06 10.85
C SER A 187 -5.71 -37.41 11.17
N GLY A 188 -5.75 -38.35 10.22
CA GLY A 188 -6.33 -39.69 10.44
C GLY A 188 -5.38 -40.68 11.14
N SER A 189 -4.11 -40.33 11.31
CA SER A 189 -3.09 -41.21 11.93
C SER A 189 -2.91 -41.00 13.43
N LEU A 190 -3.60 -40.04 14.04
CA LEU A 190 -3.66 -39.85 15.50
C LEU A 190 -5.12 -40.07 15.91
N GLY A 191 -5.38 -41.16 16.61
CA GLY A 191 -6.69 -41.78 16.76
C GLY A 191 -7.78 -40.95 17.45
N GLY A 192 -9.01 -41.34 17.12
CA GLY A 192 -10.19 -41.45 17.99
C GLY A 192 -10.56 -40.27 18.88
N GLY A 193 -11.52 -39.46 18.42
CA GLY A 193 -12.31 -38.55 19.24
C GLY A 193 -13.43 -37.91 18.42
N ASP A 194 -14.68 -38.11 18.86
CA ASP A 194 -15.93 -37.76 18.17
C ASP A 194 -16.03 -36.31 17.64
N PRO A 195 -16.72 -36.09 16.50
CA PRO A 195 -16.98 -34.76 15.99
C PRO A 195 -18.21 -34.14 16.69
N SER A 196 -17.98 -33.26 17.66
CA SER A 196 -19.02 -32.34 18.13
C SER A 196 -19.15 -31.15 17.17
N SER A 197 -20.27 -31.13 16.44
CA SER A 197 -20.97 -29.99 15.81
C SER A 197 -20.23 -29.10 14.78
N PRO A 198 -20.68 -29.07 13.51
CA PRO A 198 -20.32 -28.00 12.60
C PRO A 198 -21.13 -26.73 12.92
N GLY A 199 -20.46 -25.68 13.38
CA GLY A 199 -21.01 -24.33 13.40
C GLY A 199 -21.37 -23.85 11.97
N PRO A 200 -22.22 -22.82 11.83
CA PRO A 200 -22.80 -22.44 10.55
C PRO A 200 -21.71 -22.13 9.52
N SER A 201 -21.83 -22.81 8.38
CA SER A 201 -21.07 -22.61 7.16
C SER A 201 -21.14 -21.15 6.73
N ARG A 202 -20.05 -20.40 6.95
CA ARG A 202 -19.74 -19.25 6.10
C ARG A 202 -19.30 -19.81 4.75
N SER A 203 -20.26 -19.94 3.83
CA SER A 203 -19.96 -20.09 2.42
C SER A 203 -18.95 -19.02 2.02
N PRO A 204 -17.81 -19.36 1.38
CA PRO A 204 -17.00 -18.35 0.74
C PRO A 204 -17.86 -17.68 -0.34
N PRO A 205 -17.86 -16.34 -0.44
CA PRO A 205 -18.49 -15.70 -1.59
C PRO A 205 -17.81 -16.22 -2.85
N ALA A 206 -18.58 -16.39 -3.93
CA ALA A 206 -18.04 -16.74 -5.23
C ALA A 206 -17.02 -15.67 -5.65
N GLU A 207 -15.73 -15.99 -5.51
CA GLU A 207 -14.65 -15.17 -6.04
C GLU A 207 -14.66 -15.32 -7.57
N SER A 208 -15.39 -14.42 -8.21
CA SER A 208 -15.01 -14.00 -9.55
C SER A 208 -13.63 -13.35 -9.42
N GLU A 209 -12.62 -14.02 -9.95
CA GLU A 209 -11.32 -13.40 -10.25
C GLU A 209 -11.55 -12.32 -11.30
N VAL A 210 -12.06 -11.18 -10.88
CA VAL A 210 -11.76 -9.96 -11.60
C VAL A 210 -10.43 -9.51 -11.04
N ARG A 211 -9.34 -9.89 -11.71
CA ARG A 211 -8.10 -9.14 -11.64
C ARG A 211 -8.49 -7.73 -12.02
N MET A 212 -8.85 -6.89 -11.03
CA MET A 212 -9.30 -5.52 -11.28
C MET A 212 -8.17 -4.85 -12.04
N PRO A 213 -8.32 -4.69 -13.37
CA PRO A 213 -7.27 -4.05 -14.12
C PRO A 213 -7.19 -2.63 -13.58
N MET A 214 -5.98 -2.12 -13.39
CA MET A 214 -5.81 -0.69 -13.19
C MET A 214 -6.62 -0.01 -14.29
N PRO A 215 -7.56 0.90 -13.96
CA PRO A 215 -8.39 1.52 -14.96
C PRO A 215 -7.47 2.10 -16.04
N LEU A 216 -7.83 1.84 -17.30
CA LEU A 216 -7.14 2.40 -18.45
C LEU A 216 -7.03 3.90 -18.22
N ARG A 217 -5.87 4.47 -18.56
CA ARG A 217 -5.63 5.91 -18.48
C ARG A 217 -6.82 6.62 -19.12
N GLN A 218 -7.63 7.31 -18.32
CA GLN A 218 -8.56 8.28 -18.88
C GLN A 218 -7.67 9.32 -19.57
N GLY A 219 -7.80 9.41 -20.89
CA GLY A 219 -7.16 10.47 -21.66
C GLY A 219 -7.44 11.80 -21.01
N ARG A 220 -6.50 12.74 -21.17
CA ARG A 220 -6.66 14.14 -20.72
C ARG A 220 -8.08 14.58 -21.06
N LEU A 221 -8.88 14.89 -20.04
CA LEU A 221 -10.22 15.43 -20.25
C LEU A 221 -10.01 16.79 -20.92
N ASP A 222 -10.20 16.82 -22.24
CA ASP A 222 -10.25 18.04 -23.02
C ASP A 222 -11.55 18.75 -22.62
N PHE A 223 -11.44 19.68 -21.67
CA PHE A 223 -12.46 20.68 -21.47
C PHE A 223 -12.45 21.57 -22.70
N GLY A 224 -13.36 21.29 -23.63
CA GLY A 224 -13.64 22.15 -24.79
C GLY A 224 -13.84 23.60 -24.33
N LYS A 225 -13.34 24.52 -25.16
CA LYS A 225 -13.37 25.97 -24.97
C LYS A 225 -14.77 26.52 -24.72
#